data_AF-A0A212PWB0-F1
#
_entry.id   AF-A0A212PWB0-F1
#
_cell.length_a   1.000
_cell.length_b   1.000
_cell.length_c   1.000
_cell.angle_alpha   90.00
_cell.angle_beta   90.00
_cell.angle_gamma   90.00
#
_symmetry.space_group_name_H-M   'P 1'
#
loop_
_entity.id
_entity.type
_entity.pdbx_description
1 polymer ?
#
loop_
_entity_poly.entity_id
_entity_poly.type
_entity_poly.pdbx_seq_one_letter_code
_entity_poly.pdbx_strand_id
1 'polypeptide(L)'
;MAGYYLHNLYNACENIFRRIAEAFENEIPDPSRWHALLLERMGREIEGIRPRVLREETLRLLDELRRFRHVFRTLYRFDLDPERVARARQDAFRLEPLLEADLQGFLEFLSRMDEGAS
;
A
#
# COMPACT_ATOMS: atom_id res chain seq x y z
N MET A 1 6.14 -4.24 -20.46
CA MET A 1 4.76 -4.63 -20.05
C MET A 1 4.66 -4.87 -18.55
N ALA A 2 5.33 -5.89 -17.96
CA ALA A 2 5.18 -6.22 -16.52
C ALA A 2 5.50 -5.07 -15.54
N GLY A 3 6.59 -4.33 -15.74
CA GLY A 3 6.94 -3.20 -14.86
C GLY A 3 5.90 -2.08 -14.79
N TYR A 4 5.17 -1.83 -15.90
CA TYR A 4 4.09 -0.85 -15.93
C TYR A 4 2.87 -1.30 -15.10
N TYR A 5 2.50 -2.58 -15.18
CA TYR A 5 1.43 -3.14 -14.34
C TYR A 5 1.79 -3.08 -12.85
N LEU A 6 3.02 -3.41 -12.49
CA LEU A 6 3.51 -3.33 -11.11
C LEU A 6 3.49 -1.88 -10.58
N HIS A 7 3.88 -0.92 -11.42
CA HIS A 7 3.79 0.51 -11.11
C HIS A 7 2.34 0.94 -10.85
N ASN A 8 1.41 0.55 -11.73
CA ASN A 8 0.00 0.90 -11.59
C ASN A 8 -0.67 0.24 -10.39
N LEU A 9 -0.35 -1.03 -10.11
CA LEU A 9 -0.84 -1.74 -8.93
C LEU A 9 -0.45 -0.98 -7.66
N TYR A 10 0.82 -0.60 -7.54
CA TYR A 10 1.28 0.14 -6.37
C TYR A 10 0.60 1.52 -6.27
N ASN A 11 0.51 2.27 -7.38
CA ASN A 11 -0.20 3.55 -7.40
C ASN A 11 -1.68 3.42 -6.94
N ALA A 12 -2.36 2.34 -7.33
CA ALA A 12 -3.74 2.07 -6.90
C ALA A 12 -3.82 1.85 -5.38
N CYS A 13 -2.90 1.06 -4.81
CA CYS A 13 -2.81 0.86 -3.36
C CYS A 13 -2.56 2.19 -2.64
N GLU A 14 -1.63 3.01 -3.13
CA GLU A 14 -1.33 4.33 -2.56
C GLU A 14 -2.53 5.27 -2.57
N ASN A 15 -3.35 5.24 -3.63
CA ASN A 15 -4.57 6.05 -3.71
C ASN A 15 -5.59 5.61 -2.64
N ILE A 16 -5.74 4.31 -2.40
CA ILE A 16 -6.62 3.79 -1.35
C ILE A 16 -6.12 4.25 0.02
N PHE A 17 -4.84 4.04 0.31
CA PHE A 17 -4.26 4.40 1.61
C PHE A 17 -4.33 5.90 1.88
N ARG A 18 -4.17 6.73 0.84
CA ARG A 18 -4.32 8.18 0.97
C ARG A 18 -5.73 8.56 1.40
N ARG A 19 -6.77 7.96 0.80
CA ARG A 19 -8.16 8.20 1.19
C ARG A 19 -8.44 7.79 2.64
N ILE A 20 -7.87 6.66 3.07
CA ILE A 20 -7.97 6.22 4.47
C ILE A 20 -7.29 7.24 5.38
N ALA A 21 -6.07 7.67 5.06
CA ALA A 21 -5.37 8.67 5.86
C ALA A 21 -6.12 10.02 5.89
N GLU A 22 -6.64 10.50 4.76
CA GLU A 22 -7.43 11.73 4.68
C GLU A 22 -8.73 11.68 5.52
N ALA A 23 -9.34 10.50 5.66
CA ALA A 23 -10.56 10.32 6.44
C ALA A 23 -10.32 10.21 7.95
N PHE A 24 -9.18 9.63 8.36
CA PHE A 24 -8.91 9.28 9.76
C PHE A 24 -7.78 10.10 10.42
N GLU A 25 -6.95 10.78 9.64
CA GLU A 25 -5.73 11.45 10.10
C GLU A 25 -5.72 12.93 9.66
N ASN A 26 -5.48 13.84 10.60
CA ASN A 26 -5.53 15.30 10.35
C ASN A 26 -4.26 15.88 9.69
N GLU A 27 -3.27 15.06 9.32
CA GLU A 27 -1.97 15.55 8.82
C GLU A 27 -1.43 14.74 7.65
N ILE A 28 -1.20 15.40 6.51
CA ILE A 28 -0.43 14.85 5.39
C ILE A 28 1.03 15.33 5.54
N PRO A 29 2.01 14.42 5.71
CA PRO A 29 3.41 14.78 5.89
C PRO A 29 4.09 15.14 4.55
N ASP A 30 5.27 15.76 4.66
CA ASP A 30 6.15 16.24 3.58
C ASP A 30 6.11 15.40 2.26
N PRO A 31 5.88 16.04 1.10
CA PRO A 31 5.80 15.39 -0.22
C PRO A 31 7.04 14.59 -0.67
N SER A 32 8.18 14.74 0.00
CA SER A 32 9.41 14.01 -0.34
C SER A 32 9.48 12.60 0.24
N ARG A 33 8.79 12.33 1.37
CA ARG A 33 8.84 11.05 2.11
C ARG A 33 7.47 10.41 2.35
N TRP A 34 6.40 11.03 1.89
CA TRP A 34 5.03 10.59 2.18
C TRP A 34 4.73 9.14 1.79
N HIS A 35 5.29 8.62 0.70
CA HIS A 35 4.99 7.26 0.21
C HIS A 35 5.33 6.16 1.24
N ALA A 36 6.50 6.25 1.87
CA ALA A 36 6.93 5.26 2.88
C ALA A 36 6.15 5.44 4.18
N LEU A 37 5.94 6.69 4.58
CA LEU A 37 5.21 7.03 5.80
C LEU A 37 3.72 6.67 5.71
N LEU A 38 3.11 6.79 4.53
CA LEU A 38 1.75 6.35 4.28
C LEU A 38 1.59 4.84 4.51
N LEU A 39 2.53 4.05 3.98
CA LEU A 39 2.51 2.60 4.19
C LEU A 39 2.69 2.23 5.66
N GLU A 40 3.63 2.88 6.34
CA GLU A 40 3.85 2.70 7.78
C GLU A 40 2.60 3.02 8.61
N ARG A 41 1.89 4.10 8.29
CA ARG A 41 0.63 4.49 8.95
C ARG A 41 -0.46 3.45 8.78
N MET A 42 -0.57 2.83 7.60
CA MET A 42 -1.55 1.77 7.38
C MET A 42 -1.25 0.51 8.20
N GLY A 43 0.01 0.30 8.58
CA GLY A 43 0.43 -0.78 9.47
C GLY A 43 0.20 -0.54 10.96
N ARG A 44 -0.11 0.69 11.35
CA ARG A 44 -0.30 1.09 12.74
C ARG A 44 -1.78 1.19 13.07
N GLU A 45 -2.10 0.76 14.27
CA GLU A 45 -3.36 1.09 14.93
C GLU A 45 -3.27 2.51 15.49
N ILE A 46 -4.38 3.23 15.38
CA ILE A 46 -4.63 4.50 16.04
C ILE A 46 -5.70 4.21 17.08
N GLU A 47 -5.29 4.10 18.34
CA GLU A 47 -6.15 3.68 19.45
C GLU A 47 -7.45 4.52 19.50
N GLY A 48 -8.59 3.83 19.53
CA GLY A 48 -9.91 4.45 19.57
C GLY A 48 -10.37 5.12 18.26
N ILE A 49 -9.55 5.14 17.20
CA ILE A 49 -9.86 5.82 15.93
C ILE A 49 -9.90 4.83 14.76
N ARG A 50 -8.83 4.05 14.57
CA ARG A 50 -8.67 3.19 13.39
C ARG A 50 -7.79 1.98 13.73
N PRO A 51 -8.22 0.73 13.49
CA PRO A 51 -7.34 -0.42 13.59
C PRO A 51 -6.23 -0.36 12.53
N ARG A 52 -5.18 -1.18 12.67
CA ARG A 52 -4.24 -1.39 11.55
C ARG A 52 -5.01 -1.86 10.32
N VAL A 53 -4.75 -1.25 9.17
CA VAL A 53 -5.34 -1.63 7.88
C VAL A 53 -4.58 -2.83 7.31
N LEU A 54 -3.25 -2.79 7.42
CA LEU A 54 -2.37 -3.77 6.81
C LEU A 54 -1.68 -4.63 7.87
N ARG A 55 -1.63 -5.94 7.62
CA ARG A 55 -0.78 -6.88 8.39
C ARG A 55 0.68 -6.73 7.98
N GLU A 56 1.58 -7.17 8.86
CA GLU A 56 3.03 -7.06 8.65
C GLU A 56 3.54 -7.74 7.38
N GLU A 57 2.92 -8.84 6.95
CA GLU A 57 3.30 -9.51 5.70
C GLU A 57 2.93 -8.66 4.47
N THR A 58 1.72 -8.12 4.44
CA THR A 58 1.24 -7.22 3.38
C THR A 58 2.09 -5.96 3.29
N LEU A 59 2.44 -5.36 4.45
CA LEU A 59 3.33 -4.20 4.53
C LEU A 59 4.70 -4.48 3.91
N ARG A 60 5.31 -5.63 4.23
CA ARG A 60 6.63 -6.00 3.68
C ARG A 60 6.59 -6.13 2.16
N LEU A 61 5.58 -6.80 1.60
CA LEU A 61 5.43 -6.94 0.15
C LEU A 61 5.17 -5.60 -0.54
N LEU A 62 4.34 -4.73 0.05
CA LEU A 62 4.11 -3.38 -0.46
C LEU A 62 5.36 -2.50 -0.41
N ASP A 63 6.22 -2.65 0.61
CA ASP A 63 7.48 -1.91 0.68
C ASP A 63 8.46 -2.36 -0.42
N GLU A 64 8.52 -3.65 -0.73
CA GLU A 64 9.31 -4.16 -1.85
C GLU A 64 8.80 -3.65 -3.20
N LEU A 65 7.48 -3.63 -3.41
CA LEU A 65 6.89 -3.03 -4.61
C LEU A 65 7.15 -1.51 -4.70
N ARG A 66 7.12 -0.79 -3.57
CA ARG A 66 7.49 0.64 -3.50
C ARG A 66 8.94 0.86 -3.93
N ARG A 67 9.87 0.05 -3.41
CA ARG A 67 11.29 0.09 -3.77
C ARG A 67 11.50 -0.23 -5.23
N PHE A 68 10.81 -1.25 -5.75
CA PHE A 68 10.82 -1.59 -7.16
C PHE A 68 10.34 -0.41 -8.01
N ARG A 69 9.21 0.21 -7.67
CA ARG A 69 8.67 1.38 -8.37
C ARG A 69 9.65 2.54 -8.42
N HIS A 70 10.32 2.85 -7.30
CA HIS A 70 11.29 3.93 -7.26
C HIS A 70 12.45 3.68 -8.23
N VAL A 71 12.99 2.46 -8.21
CA VAL A 71 14.06 2.04 -9.13
C VAL A 71 13.59 2.03 -10.58
N PHE A 72 12.39 1.52 -10.84
CA PHE A 72 11.77 1.48 -12.16
C PHE A 72 11.65 2.89 -12.74
N ARG A 73 11.17 3.87 -11.96
CA ARG A 73 11.07 5.28 -12.37
C ARG A 73 12.43 5.90 -12.76
N THR A 74 13.51 5.50 -12.08
CA THR A 74 14.86 6.05 -12.30
C THR A 74 15.57 5.38 -13.48
N LEU A 75 15.39 4.07 -13.68
CA LEU A 75 16.13 3.27 -14.66
C LEU A 75 15.44 3.09 -16.02
N TYR A 76 14.31 3.77 -16.26
CA TYR A 76 13.52 3.69 -17.50
C TYR A 76 14.28 3.83 -18.83
N ARG A 77 15.56 4.25 -18.81
CA ARG A 77 16.35 4.51 -20.02
C ARG A 77 17.44 3.50 -20.39
N PHE A 78 17.93 2.61 -19.51
CA PHE A 78 19.16 1.87 -19.87
C PHE A 78 19.23 0.37 -19.55
N ASP A 79 18.75 -0.16 -18.43
CA ASP A 79 18.80 -1.62 -18.16
C ASP A 79 17.95 -1.97 -16.94
N LEU A 80 16.75 -2.54 -17.17
CA LEU A 80 15.98 -3.13 -16.08
C LEU A 80 16.41 -4.58 -15.91
N ASP A 81 16.99 -4.89 -14.75
CA ASP A 81 17.35 -6.24 -14.35
C ASP A 81 16.13 -7.20 -14.42
N PRO A 82 16.14 -8.20 -15.32
CA PRO A 82 15.05 -9.16 -15.48
C PRO A 82 14.73 -9.93 -14.20
N GLU A 83 15.73 -10.26 -13.38
CA GLU A 83 15.51 -10.98 -12.12
C GLU A 83 14.71 -10.13 -11.13
N ARG A 84 15.01 -8.83 -11.08
CA ARG A 84 14.33 -7.88 -10.20
C ARG A 84 12.87 -7.70 -10.61
N VAL A 85 12.58 -7.69 -11.91
CA VAL A 85 11.20 -7.68 -12.43
C VAL A 85 10.48 -8.98 -12.11
N ALA A 86 11.14 -10.13 -12.24
CA ALA A 86 10.56 -11.43 -11.93
C ALA A 86 10.19 -11.57 -10.44
N ARG A 87 11.09 -11.14 -9.53
CA ARG A 87 10.83 -11.10 -8.08
C ARG A 87 9.65 -10.19 -7.75
N ALA A 88 9.65 -8.95 -8.25
CA ALA A 88 8.53 -8.03 -8.02
C ALA A 88 7.18 -8.57 -8.53
N ARG A 89 7.19 -9.34 -9.62
CA ARG A 89 6.00 -10.04 -10.11
C ARG A 89 5.54 -11.14 -9.17
N GLN A 90 6.45 -11.95 -8.63
CA GLN A 90 6.11 -12.99 -7.65
C GLN A 90 5.55 -12.38 -6.37
N ASP A 91 6.15 -11.28 -5.90
CA ASP A 91 5.67 -10.55 -4.72
C ASP A 91 4.28 -9.95 -4.97
N ALA A 92 3.99 -9.45 -6.17
CA ALA A 92 2.66 -8.96 -6.53
C ALA A 92 1.58 -10.06 -6.50
N PHE A 93 1.89 -11.27 -6.99
CA PHE A 93 0.96 -12.40 -6.89
C PHE A 93 0.71 -12.84 -5.45
N ARG A 94 1.72 -12.76 -4.58
CA ARG A 94 1.57 -13.04 -3.14
C ARG A 94 0.80 -11.95 -2.43
N LEU A 95 0.97 -10.70 -2.86
CA LEU A 95 0.34 -9.53 -2.26
C LEU A 95 -1.18 -9.54 -2.46
N GLU A 96 -1.66 -9.90 -3.65
CA GLU A 96 -3.07 -9.81 -4.03
C GLU A 96 -4.04 -10.40 -2.98
N PRO A 97 -3.96 -11.69 -2.60
CA PRO A 97 -4.88 -12.25 -1.61
C PRO A 97 -4.70 -11.69 -0.19
N LEU A 98 -3.49 -11.24 0.15
CA LEU A 98 -3.20 -10.66 1.47
C LEU A 98 -3.81 -9.26 1.59
N LEU A 99 -3.67 -8.45 0.53
CA LEU A 99 -4.23 -7.11 0.46
C LEU A 99 -5.75 -7.17 0.43
N GLU A 100 -6.35 -8.10 -0.32
CA GLU A 100 -7.80 -8.30 -0.33
C GLU A 100 -8.33 -8.61 1.07
N ALA A 101 -7.72 -9.57 1.78
CA ALA A 101 -8.12 -9.91 3.14
C ALA A 101 -7.95 -8.74 4.13
N ASP A 102 -6.88 -7.97 4.00
CA ASP A 102 -6.62 -6.80 4.84
C ASP A 102 -7.68 -5.69 4.62
N LEU A 103 -7.97 -5.39 3.35
CA LEU A 103 -8.98 -4.39 2.98
C LEU A 103 -10.39 -4.85 3.37
N GLN A 104 -10.71 -6.13 3.22
CA GLN A 104 -12.00 -6.69 3.65
C GLN A 104 -12.18 -6.55 5.16
N GLY A 105 -11.17 -6.91 5.96
CA GLY A 105 -11.22 -6.72 7.40
C GLY A 105 -11.37 -5.24 7.81
N PHE A 106 -10.75 -4.34 7.04
CA PHE A 106 -10.92 -2.90 7.27
C PHE A 106 -12.32 -2.39 6.89
N LEU A 107 -12.89 -2.87 5.79
CA LEU A 107 -14.27 -2.52 5.38
C LEU A 107 -15.30 -3.00 6.41
N GLU A 108 -15.12 -4.18 6.99
CA GLU A 108 -15.98 -4.69 8.07
C GLU A 108 -15.93 -3.80 9.30
N PHE A 109 -14.75 -3.24 9.63
CA PHE A 109 -14.63 -2.24 10.68
C PHE A 109 -15.45 -0.98 10.35
N LEU A 110 -15.36 -0.46 9.12
CA LEU A 110 -16.13 0.71 8.69
C LEU A 110 -17.65 0.47 8.78
N SER A 111 -18.12 -0.71 8.34
CA SER A 111 -19.54 -1.08 8.45
C SER A 111 -20.04 -1.04 9.90
N ARG A 112 -19.24 -1.55 10.85
CA ARG A 112 -19.59 -1.51 12.28
C ARG A 112 -19.60 -0.10 12.86
N MET A 113 -18.75 0.80 12.36
CA MET A 113 -18.76 2.21 12.78
C MET A 113 -20.02 2.93 12.33
N ASP A 114 -20.49 2.66 11.11
CA ASP A 114 -21.69 3.29 10.54
C ASP A 114 -22.96 2.84 11.28
N GLU A 115 -23.05 1.54 11.60
CA GLU A 115 -24.15 0.97 12.38
C GLU A 115 -24.21 1.51 13.82
N GLY A 116 -23.07 1.87 14.42
CA GLY A 116 -23.00 2.46 15.76
C GLY A 116 -23.21 3.98 15.81
N ALA A 117 -23.23 4.65 14.64
CA ALA A 117 -23.41 6.09 14.51
C ALA A 117 -24.86 6.50 14.14
N SER A 118 -25.74 5.51 13.92
CA SER A 118 -27.19 5.67 13.66
C SER A 118 -28.02 5.42 14.93
#